data_AF-A0A7S0AII9-F1
#
_entry.id   AF-A0A7S0AII9-F1
#
_cell.length_a   1.000
_cell.length_b   1.000
_cell.length_c   1.000
_cell.angle_alpha   90.00
_cell.angle_beta   90.00
_cell.angle_gamma   90.00
#
_symmetry.space_group_name_H-M   'P 1'
#
loop_
_entity.id
_entity.type
_entity.pdbx_description
1 polymer ?
#
loop_
_entity_poly.entity_id
_entity_poly.type
_entity_poly.pdbx_seq_one_letter_code
_entity_poly.pdbx_strand_id
1 'polypeptide(L)'
;KSRTWTALGTSTVLKGRGGANLIPLKDGALAVVAGFAGEETNDGHIITSDGKWAKGGMEGLGSMRPRSVCVSASLPHEGCAVIFGGEVDPSDRGHEGAGGFQNDVVILDIKSGAHRETIPKNPSEMVEWPEERGWSDGDVGQVDPSLSGKSLFVFGGLSGNDKDPRRLDDLWECRISG
;
A
#
# COMPACT_ATOMS: atom_id res chain seq x y z
N LYS A 1 20.37 1.01 -24.40
CA LYS A 1 19.42 1.44 -23.35
C LYS A 1 19.08 2.90 -23.59
N SER A 2 17.85 3.25 -23.94
CA SER A 2 17.40 4.65 -23.90
C SER A 2 17.20 5.07 -22.44
N ARG A 3 17.40 6.35 -22.13
CA ARG A 3 17.18 6.96 -20.80
C ARG A 3 16.26 8.16 -20.98
N THR A 4 15.07 7.89 -21.50
CA THR A 4 14.11 8.92 -21.91
C THR A 4 12.88 8.84 -21.04
N TRP A 5 12.45 9.99 -20.53
CA TRP A 5 11.21 10.13 -19.78
C TRP A 5 10.07 10.48 -20.74
N THR A 6 8.92 9.84 -20.55
CA THR A 6 7.69 10.10 -21.32
C THR A 6 6.54 10.33 -20.34
N ALA A 7 5.79 11.41 -20.51
CA ALA A 7 4.60 11.66 -19.72
C ALA A 7 3.44 10.77 -20.19
N LEU A 8 2.74 10.10 -19.26
CA LEU A 8 1.56 9.27 -19.53
C LEU A 8 0.23 10.03 -19.32
N GLY A 9 0.30 11.36 -19.27
CA GLY A 9 -0.85 12.23 -18.99
C GLY A 9 -1.26 12.25 -17.52
N THR A 10 -2.42 12.84 -17.25
CA THR A 10 -2.95 13.07 -15.89
C THR A 10 -4.26 12.34 -15.69
N SER A 11 -4.45 11.78 -14.50
CA SER A 11 -5.73 11.23 -14.07
C SER A 11 -6.82 12.32 -14.07
N THR A 12 -8.01 12.01 -14.60
CA THR A 12 -9.20 12.86 -14.49
C THR A 12 -10.01 12.59 -13.22
N VAL A 13 -9.62 11.57 -12.44
CA VAL A 13 -10.33 11.09 -11.25
C VAL A 13 -9.58 11.49 -9.97
N LEU A 14 -8.25 11.46 -9.99
CA LEU A 14 -7.41 11.62 -8.80
C LEU A 14 -6.90 13.05 -8.66
N LYS A 15 -7.02 13.61 -7.44
CA LYS A 15 -6.26 14.80 -7.02
C LYS A 15 -4.75 14.51 -6.98
N GLY A 16 -3.93 15.54 -7.16
CA GLY A 16 -2.47 15.45 -6.97
C GLY A 16 -2.11 15.06 -5.54
N ARG A 17 -1.15 14.14 -5.37
CA ARG A 17 -0.89 13.46 -4.09
C ARG A 17 0.53 12.94 -3.93
N GLY A 18 0.95 12.74 -2.68
CA GLY A 18 2.14 11.99 -2.29
C GLY A 18 1.78 10.75 -1.47
N GLY A 19 2.74 9.89 -1.14
CA GLY A 19 2.50 8.72 -0.27
C GLY A 19 1.46 7.73 -0.79
N ALA A 20 1.19 7.73 -2.10
CA ALA A 20 0.24 6.83 -2.74
C ALA A 20 0.88 5.49 -3.06
N ASN A 21 0.07 4.45 -3.20
CA ASN A 21 0.52 3.13 -3.62
C ASN A 21 0.48 3.03 -5.14
N LEU A 22 1.60 2.69 -5.78
CA LEU A 22 1.68 2.42 -7.21
C LEU A 22 1.91 0.91 -7.40
N ILE A 23 0.86 0.19 -7.79
CA ILE A 23 0.83 -1.26 -7.74
C ILE A 23 0.70 -1.84 -9.16
N PRO A 24 1.60 -2.72 -9.59
CA PRO A 24 1.39 -3.52 -10.80
C PRO A 24 0.18 -4.44 -10.64
N LEU A 25 -0.77 -4.34 -11.57
CA LEU A 25 -1.88 -5.26 -11.70
C LEU A 25 -1.54 -6.35 -12.73
N LYS A 26 -2.46 -7.31 -12.89
CA LYS A 26 -2.37 -8.30 -13.95
C LYS A 26 -2.44 -7.64 -15.34
N ASP A 27 -1.90 -8.33 -16.34
CA ASP A 27 -1.95 -7.92 -17.76
C ASP A 27 -1.26 -6.58 -18.08
N GLY A 28 -0.38 -6.12 -17.20
CA GLY A 28 0.48 -4.94 -17.41
C GLY A 28 -0.17 -3.60 -17.09
N ALA A 29 -1.34 -3.60 -16.46
CA ALA A 29 -1.94 -2.38 -15.90
C ALA A 29 -1.23 -1.96 -14.59
N LEU A 30 -1.39 -0.69 -14.21
CA LEU A 30 -0.95 -0.16 -12.92
C LEU A 30 -2.15 0.44 -12.18
N ALA A 31 -2.20 0.27 -10.87
CA ALA A 31 -3.13 0.97 -10.00
C ALA A 31 -2.42 2.04 -9.20
N VAL A 32 -3.02 3.23 -9.10
CA VAL A 32 -2.70 4.21 -8.08
C VAL A 32 -3.80 4.15 -7.02
N VAL A 33 -3.44 3.87 -5.77
CA VAL A 33 -4.39 3.66 -4.68
C VAL A 33 -4.01 4.50 -3.45
N ALA A 34 -5.00 5.18 -2.88
CA ALA A 34 -4.87 5.99 -1.67
C ALA A 34 -3.80 7.11 -1.81
N GLY A 35 -3.25 7.56 -0.69
CA GLY A 35 -2.24 8.61 -0.60
C GLY A 35 -2.73 9.85 0.12
N PHE A 36 -1.88 10.87 0.14
CA PHE A 36 -2.14 12.15 0.79
C PHE A 36 -2.36 13.25 -0.25
N ALA A 37 -3.57 13.78 -0.32
CA ALA A 37 -4.00 14.84 -1.24
C ALA A 37 -4.44 16.11 -0.50
N GLY A 38 -3.72 16.48 0.56
CA GLY A 38 -4.14 17.45 1.59
C GLY A 38 -4.93 16.81 2.73
N GLU A 39 -5.35 15.57 2.51
CA GLU A 39 -6.02 14.65 3.42
C GLU A 39 -5.66 13.23 2.94
N GLU A 40 -5.67 12.25 3.84
CA GLU A 40 -5.64 10.84 3.47
C GLU A 40 -6.80 10.51 2.53
N THR A 41 -6.55 9.67 1.54
CA THR A 41 -7.58 9.24 0.60
C THR A 41 -7.76 7.73 0.57
N ASN A 42 -8.93 7.29 0.12
CA ASN A 42 -9.29 5.90 -0.12
C ASN A 42 -9.85 5.73 -1.55
N ASP A 43 -9.39 6.55 -2.49
CA ASP A 43 -9.72 6.50 -3.90
C ASP A 43 -8.58 5.85 -4.70
N GLY A 44 -8.83 5.59 -5.99
CA GLY A 44 -7.82 5.01 -6.86
C GLY A 44 -8.20 5.05 -8.33
N HIS A 45 -7.20 4.91 -9.19
CA HIS A 45 -7.38 4.92 -10.63
C HIS A 45 -6.36 4.03 -11.34
N ILE A 46 -6.79 3.43 -12.44
CA ILE A 46 -5.99 2.48 -13.23
C ILE A 46 -5.36 3.19 -14.41
N ILE A 47 -4.08 2.89 -14.63
CA ILE A 47 -3.39 3.08 -15.91
C ILE A 47 -3.45 1.74 -16.63
N THR A 48 -4.14 1.71 -17.78
CA THR A 48 -4.26 0.51 -18.62
C THR A 48 -2.93 0.18 -19.29
N SER A 49 -2.78 -1.05 -19.77
CA SER A 49 -1.54 -1.54 -20.37
C SER A 49 -1.08 -0.79 -21.63
N ASP A 50 -1.96 0.01 -22.25
CA ASP A 50 -1.62 0.94 -23.33
C ASP A 50 -1.14 2.32 -22.84
N GLY A 51 -0.92 2.48 -21.53
CA GLY A 51 -0.38 3.69 -20.92
C GLY A 51 -1.39 4.83 -20.76
N LYS A 52 -2.69 4.53 -20.82
CA LYS A 52 -3.76 5.53 -20.64
C LYS A 52 -4.44 5.37 -19.29
N TRP A 53 -4.98 6.46 -18.77
CA TRP A 53 -5.87 6.41 -17.62
C TRP A 53 -7.23 5.83 -18.01
N ALA A 54 -7.81 5.01 -17.13
CA ALA A 54 -9.15 4.48 -17.31
C ALA A 54 -10.21 5.61 -17.32
N LYS A 55 -11.46 5.28 -17.66
CA LYS A 55 -12.55 6.28 -17.71
C LYS A 55 -13.11 6.63 -16.32
N GLY A 56 -12.95 5.73 -15.35
CA GLY A 56 -13.54 5.85 -14.02
C GLY A 56 -12.58 5.33 -12.95
N GLY A 57 -12.90 5.69 -11.70
CA GLY A 57 -12.15 5.24 -10.54
C GLY A 57 -12.30 3.75 -10.27
N MET A 58 -11.48 3.26 -9.34
CA MET A 58 -11.50 1.87 -8.89
C MET A 58 -12.69 1.60 -7.96
N GLU A 59 -13.30 0.43 -8.10
CA GLU A 59 -14.46 0.03 -7.31
C GLU A 59 -14.07 -0.43 -5.90
N GLY A 60 -15.00 -0.27 -4.95
CA GLY A 60 -14.87 -0.80 -3.59
C GLY A 60 -13.94 -0.02 -2.65
N LEU A 61 -12.98 0.77 -3.15
CA LEU A 61 -11.97 1.41 -2.29
C LEU A 61 -12.57 2.35 -1.22
N GLY A 62 -13.75 2.90 -1.43
CA GLY A 62 -14.43 3.77 -0.45
C GLY A 62 -14.77 3.10 0.90
N SER A 63 -14.72 1.75 0.98
CA SER A 63 -14.85 1.01 2.24
C SER A 63 -13.56 0.98 3.05
N MET A 64 -12.41 1.24 2.41
CA MET A 64 -11.12 1.31 3.09
C MET A 64 -11.06 2.57 3.93
N ARG A 65 -10.36 2.48 5.07
CA ARG A 65 -9.95 3.69 5.79
C ARG A 65 -9.00 4.50 4.89
N PRO A 66 -9.23 5.82 4.72
CA PRO A 66 -8.28 6.69 4.05
C PRO A 66 -6.89 6.55 4.67
N ARG A 67 -5.86 6.49 3.83
CA ARG A 67 -4.48 6.32 4.29
C ARG A 67 -3.43 6.82 3.31
N SER A 68 -2.24 7.04 3.81
CA SER A 68 -1.06 7.35 3.00
C SER A 68 0.19 6.62 3.53
N VAL A 69 1.31 6.72 2.80
CA VAL A 69 2.64 6.23 3.22
C VAL A 69 2.66 4.77 3.69
N CYS A 70 1.89 3.95 2.99
CA CYS A 70 1.81 2.51 3.19
C CYS A 70 2.95 1.79 2.46
N VAL A 71 3.08 0.49 2.76
CA VAL A 71 3.82 -0.43 1.89
C VAL A 71 2.82 -1.18 1.02
N SER A 72 3.14 -1.37 -0.27
CA SER A 72 2.27 -2.15 -1.16
C SER A 72 3.04 -3.16 -1.99
N ALA A 73 2.38 -4.26 -2.33
CA ALA A 73 2.95 -5.34 -3.10
C ALA A 73 1.95 -5.92 -4.10
N SER A 74 2.47 -6.41 -5.23
CA SER A 74 1.72 -7.18 -6.20
C SER A 74 2.06 -8.66 -6.07
N LEU A 75 1.05 -9.51 -5.85
CA LEU A 75 1.21 -10.96 -5.69
C LEU A 75 0.35 -11.71 -6.74
N PRO A 76 0.71 -11.67 -8.04
CA PRO A 76 -0.14 -12.22 -9.09
C PRO A 76 -0.38 -13.74 -9.01
N HIS A 77 0.55 -14.48 -8.40
CA HIS A 77 0.41 -15.92 -8.17
C HIS A 77 -0.68 -16.23 -7.13
N GLU A 78 -0.84 -15.36 -6.14
CA GLU A 78 -1.89 -15.41 -5.12
C GLU A 78 -3.18 -14.70 -5.58
N GLY A 79 -3.19 -14.17 -6.81
CA GLY A 79 -4.35 -13.50 -7.37
C GLY A 79 -4.74 -12.20 -6.67
N CYS A 80 -3.84 -11.58 -5.90
CA CYS A 80 -4.10 -10.35 -5.15
C CYS A 80 -2.95 -9.34 -5.22
N ALA A 81 -3.27 -8.11 -4.84
CA ALA A 81 -2.32 -7.09 -4.43
C ALA A 81 -2.62 -6.69 -2.99
N VAL A 82 -1.62 -6.18 -2.28
CA VAL A 82 -1.75 -5.83 -0.86
C VAL A 82 -1.22 -4.46 -0.53
N ILE A 83 -1.83 -3.85 0.48
CA ILE A 83 -1.38 -2.62 1.12
C ILE A 83 -1.31 -2.88 2.62
N PHE A 84 -0.18 -2.55 3.24
CA PHE A 84 0.05 -2.73 4.66
C PHE A 84 0.25 -1.38 5.36
N GLY A 85 -0.44 -1.22 6.49
CA GLY A 85 -0.29 -0.09 7.40
C GLY A 85 -0.58 1.27 6.76
N GLY A 86 0.25 2.25 7.09
CA GLY A 86 0.15 3.63 6.62
C GLY A 86 -0.40 4.61 7.65
N GLU A 87 -0.22 5.89 7.36
CA GLU A 87 -0.76 7.01 8.15
C GLU A 87 -2.24 7.18 7.84
N VAL A 88 -3.04 7.36 8.89
CA VAL A 88 -4.50 7.51 8.85
C VAL A 88 -4.98 8.78 9.55
N ASP A 89 -4.07 9.44 10.26
CA ASP A 89 -4.28 10.69 10.99
C ASP A 89 -2.93 11.45 10.99
N PRO A 90 -2.75 12.48 10.14
CA PRO A 90 -1.47 13.17 10.01
C PRO A 90 -0.99 13.79 11.31
N SER A 91 0.32 13.83 11.48
CA SER A 91 0.96 14.62 12.55
C SER A 91 0.62 16.11 12.48
N ASP A 92 0.31 16.73 13.62
CA ASP A 92 0.18 18.19 13.77
C ASP A 92 1.54 18.90 13.57
N ARG A 93 2.64 18.14 13.67
CA ARG A 93 4.01 18.61 13.46
C ARG A 93 4.53 18.29 12.05
N GLY A 94 3.67 17.81 11.16
CA GLY A 94 4.07 17.31 9.85
C GLY A 94 5.07 16.16 9.96
N HIS A 95 6.03 16.06 9.03
CA HIS A 95 6.97 14.92 9.01
C HIS A 95 8.01 14.90 10.16
N GLU A 96 8.00 15.89 11.06
CA GLU A 96 8.80 15.87 12.29
C GLU A 96 8.17 15.05 13.41
N GLY A 97 6.84 14.86 13.36
CA GLY A 97 6.10 14.02 14.30
C GLY A 97 5.75 12.66 13.70
N ALA A 98 4.88 11.95 14.41
CA ALA A 98 4.34 10.67 14.00
C ALA A 98 2.82 10.77 14.12
N GLY A 99 2.14 10.71 12.97
CA GLY A 99 0.69 10.64 12.94
C GLY A 99 0.15 9.35 13.54
N GLY A 100 -1.18 9.21 13.52
CA GLY A 100 -1.82 7.92 13.75
C GLY A 100 -1.53 6.98 12.58
N PHE A 101 -0.95 5.82 12.87
CA PHE A 101 -0.71 4.77 11.89
C PHE A 101 -1.66 3.59 12.10
N GLN A 102 -1.71 2.67 11.15
CA GLN A 102 -2.35 1.37 11.32
C GLN A 102 -1.39 0.23 10.97
N ASN A 103 -1.79 -1.00 11.29
CA ASN A 103 -1.10 -2.23 10.91
C ASN A 103 -2.03 -3.25 10.24
N ASP A 104 -3.22 -2.85 9.79
CA ASP A 104 -4.08 -3.74 9.01
C ASP A 104 -3.49 -4.01 7.61
N VAL A 105 -3.88 -5.15 7.04
CA VAL A 105 -3.55 -5.54 5.66
C VAL A 105 -4.79 -5.39 4.79
N VAL A 106 -4.70 -4.60 3.73
CA VAL A 106 -5.75 -4.45 2.73
C VAL A 106 -5.45 -5.36 1.55
N ILE A 107 -6.44 -6.15 1.14
CA ILE A 107 -6.36 -7.05 0.00
C ILE A 107 -7.15 -6.46 -1.17
N LEU A 108 -6.49 -6.35 -2.31
CA LEU A 108 -7.04 -5.92 -3.59
C LEU A 108 -7.07 -7.08 -4.59
N ASP A 109 -8.06 -7.09 -5.47
CA ASP A 109 -8.10 -7.99 -6.61
C ASP A 109 -6.99 -7.65 -7.61
N ILE A 110 -6.14 -8.61 -8.00
CA ILE A 110 -5.01 -8.30 -8.89
C ILE A 110 -5.43 -7.91 -10.32
N LYS A 111 -6.63 -8.26 -10.77
CA LYS A 111 -7.11 -7.97 -12.12
C LYS A 111 -7.82 -6.63 -12.17
N SER A 112 -8.72 -6.36 -11.24
CA SER A 112 -9.53 -5.14 -11.22
C SER A 112 -8.99 -4.06 -10.31
N GLY A 113 -8.09 -4.40 -9.37
CA GLY A 113 -7.65 -3.52 -8.30
C GLY A 113 -8.75 -3.22 -7.26
N ALA A 114 -9.93 -3.84 -7.37
CA ALA A 114 -11.02 -3.59 -6.44
C ALA A 114 -10.67 -4.06 -5.02
N HIS A 115 -11.17 -3.35 -4.01
CA HIS A 115 -11.06 -3.79 -2.62
C HIS A 115 -11.79 -5.13 -2.42
N ARG A 116 -11.09 -6.11 -1.83
CA ARG A 116 -11.68 -7.40 -1.44
C ARG A 116 -11.92 -7.48 0.06
N GLU A 117 -10.91 -7.16 0.85
CA GLU A 117 -10.93 -7.34 2.31
C GLU A 117 -9.93 -6.43 3.01
N THR A 118 -10.18 -6.14 4.28
CA THR A 118 -9.20 -5.56 5.20
C THR A 118 -9.07 -6.46 6.43
N ILE A 119 -7.86 -6.94 6.68
CA ILE A 119 -7.53 -7.88 7.75
C ILE A 119 -6.86 -7.09 8.89
N PRO A 120 -7.56 -6.82 10.00
CA PRO A 120 -6.97 -6.17 11.16
C PRO A 120 -6.13 -7.15 11.99
N LYS A 121 -5.22 -6.63 12.82
CA LYS A 121 -4.58 -7.43 13.87
C LYS A 121 -5.65 -8.06 14.77
N ASN A 122 -5.70 -9.38 14.85
CA ASN A 122 -6.61 -10.07 15.76
C ASN A 122 -6.04 -10.03 17.20
N PRO A 123 -6.70 -9.35 18.15
CA PRO A 123 -6.20 -9.26 19.53
C PRO A 123 -6.19 -10.59 20.29
N SER A 124 -6.92 -11.59 19.79
CA SER A 124 -7.04 -12.91 20.43
C SER A 124 -6.00 -13.91 19.92
N GLU A 125 -5.28 -13.60 18.84
CA GLU A 125 -4.23 -14.45 18.31
C GLU A 125 -2.89 -14.17 18.99
N MET A 126 -2.18 -15.24 19.33
CA MET A 126 -0.82 -15.17 19.86
C MET A 126 0.24 -14.99 18.76
N VAL A 127 -0.18 -14.84 17.51
CA VAL A 127 0.72 -14.65 16.37
C VAL A 127 1.30 -13.25 16.42
N GLU A 128 2.62 -13.14 16.29
CA GLU A 128 3.28 -11.85 16.21
C GLU A 128 2.77 -11.06 14.99
N TRP A 129 2.53 -9.77 15.20
CA TRP A 129 2.00 -8.86 14.20
C TRP A 129 2.76 -7.55 14.30
N PRO A 130 3.20 -6.93 13.18
CA PRO A 130 3.94 -5.68 13.25
C PRO A 130 3.12 -4.60 13.98
N GLU A 131 3.79 -3.78 14.79
CA GLU A 131 3.13 -2.59 15.34
C GLU A 131 2.65 -1.63 14.23
N GLU A 132 1.68 -0.77 14.58
CA GLU A 132 1.17 0.28 13.69
C GLU A 132 2.31 1.13 13.14
N ARG A 133 2.38 1.27 11.81
CA ARG A 133 3.49 1.97 11.17
C ARG A 133 3.14 2.50 9.79
N GLY A 134 3.83 3.56 9.40
CA GLY A 134 3.89 4.08 8.03
C GLY A 134 5.33 4.43 7.69
N TRP A 135 5.56 4.94 6.48
CA TRP A 135 6.89 5.34 6.01
C TRP A 135 7.93 4.20 6.00
N SER A 136 7.47 2.95 6.06
CA SER A 136 8.30 1.77 5.90
C SER A 136 8.70 1.57 4.44
N ASP A 137 9.77 0.82 4.23
CA ASP A 137 10.10 0.28 2.92
C ASP A 137 9.62 -1.17 2.82
N GLY A 138 9.40 -1.64 1.60
CA GLY A 138 9.05 -3.03 1.39
C GLY A 138 9.03 -3.46 -0.06
N ASP A 139 9.17 -4.76 -0.27
CA ASP A 139 9.18 -5.38 -1.58
C ASP A 139 8.68 -6.83 -1.49
N VAL A 140 8.41 -7.42 -2.64
CA VAL A 140 8.03 -8.82 -2.79
C VAL A 140 9.27 -9.68 -2.96
N GLY A 141 9.40 -10.69 -2.12
CA GLY A 141 10.54 -11.60 -2.15
C GLY A 141 10.18 -13.05 -1.88
N GLN A 142 11.20 -13.89 -1.87
CA GLN A 142 11.11 -15.29 -1.45
C GLN A 142 12.39 -15.60 -0.66
N VAL A 143 12.23 -15.95 0.62
CA VAL A 143 13.37 -16.29 1.50
C VAL A 143 13.82 -17.74 1.27
N ASP A 144 12.89 -18.65 0.97
CA ASP A 144 13.19 -20.05 0.67
C ASP A 144 12.64 -20.44 -0.71
N PRO A 145 13.53 -20.70 -1.71
CA PRO A 145 13.14 -21.17 -3.04
C PRO A 145 12.29 -22.45 -3.06
N SER A 146 12.36 -23.26 -2.00
CA SER A 146 11.62 -24.52 -1.86
C SER A 146 10.19 -24.32 -1.37
N LEU A 147 9.87 -23.17 -0.75
CA LEU A 147 8.51 -22.81 -0.37
C LEU A 147 7.81 -22.17 -1.56
N SER A 148 6.64 -22.67 -1.94
CA SER A 148 5.82 -22.03 -2.97
C SER A 148 5.27 -20.71 -2.44
N GLY A 149 5.45 -19.62 -3.19
CA GLY A 149 4.81 -18.33 -2.91
C GLY A 149 5.82 -17.19 -2.85
N LYS A 150 5.31 -15.96 -3.02
CA LYS A 150 6.07 -14.74 -2.76
C LYS A 150 5.45 -14.04 -1.56
N SER A 151 6.29 -13.54 -0.67
CA SER A 151 5.86 -12.83 0.54
C SER A 151 6.08 -11.33 0.36
N LEU A 152 5.27 -10.52 1.04
CA LEU A 152 5.59 -9.11 1.24
C LEU A 152 6.61 -9.01 2.37
N PHE A 153 7.70 -8.29 2.14
CA PHE A 153 8.67 -7.93 3.18
C PHE A 153 8.51 -6.45 3.54
N VAL A 154 8.54 -6.16 4.84
CA VAL A 154 8.43 -4.78 5.36
C VAL A 154 9.59 -4.51 6.29
N PHE A 155 10.36 -3.45 6.03
CA PHE A 155 11.49 -3.06 6.86
C PHE A 155 11.27 -1.68 7.47
N GLY A 156 11.52 -1.60 8.78
CA GLY A 156 11.54 -0.37 9.54
C GLY A 156 10.24 0.44 9.45
N GLY A 157 10.38 1.75 9.30
CA GLY A 157 9.28 2.73 9.26
C GLY A 157 9.25 3.65 10.47
N LEU A 158 8.14 4.36 10.62
CA LEU A 158 7.83 5.26 11.73
C LEU A 158 6.61 4.75 12.48
N SER A 159 6.71 4.74 13.81
CA SER A 159 5.63 4.42 14.74
C SER A 159 5.65 5.43 15.92
N GLY A 160 4.75 5.24 16.88
CA GLY A 160 4.62 6.07 18.08
C GLY A 160 3.52 7.12 17.92
N ASN A 161 3.81 8.34 18.34
CA ASN A 161 2.92 9.48 18.22
C ASN A 161 3.73 10.78 18.18
N ASP A 162 3.07 11.91 17.98
CA ASP A 162 3.71 13.23 17.89
C ASP A 162 4.63 13.64 19.03
N LYS A 163 4.45 13.07 20.23
CA LYS A 163 5.32 13.34 21.38
C LYS A 163 6.56 12.45 21.39
N ASP A 164 6.44 11.21 20.92
CA ASP A 164 7.50 10.20 20.95
C ASP A 164 7.52 9.41 19.62
N PRO A 165 7.97 10.03 18.52
CA PRO A 165 8.12 9.35 17.24
C PRO A 165 9.30 8.38 17.28
N ARG A 166 9.09 7.13 16.87
CA ARG A 166 10.11 6.08 16.89
C ARG A 166 10.36 5.52 15.49
N ARG A 167 11.62 5.56 15.07
CA ARG A 167 12.06 4.82 13.88
C ARG A 167 12.26 3.36 14.23
N LEU A 168 11.81 2.50 13.33
CA LEU A 168 11.90 1.06 13.46
C LEU A 168 13.01 0.52 12.55
N ASP A 169 13.57 -0.64 12.92
CA ASP A 169 14.67 -1.32 12.23
C ASP A 169 14.44 -2.84 12.11
N ASP A 170 13.22 -3.30 12.37
CA ASP A 170 12.76 -4.67 12.24
C ASP A 170 12.39 -5.03 10.80
N LEU A 171 12.52 -6.32 10.46
CA LEU A 171 12.08 -6.90 9.18
C LEU A 171 10.94 -7.87 9.42
N TRP A 172 9.83 -7.69 8.70
CA TRP A 172 8.67 -8.57 8.73
C TRP A 172 8.49 -9.29 7.40
N GLU A 173 8.09 -10.55 7.46
CA GLU A 173 7.57 -11.32 6.33
C GLU A 173 6.06 -11.50 6.50
N CYS A 174 5.28 -11.01 5.54
CA CYS A 174 3.84 -11.28 5.45
C CYS A 174 3.61 -12.31 4.34
N ARG A 175 3.23 -13.53 4.75
CA ARG A 175 2.81 -14.59 3.84
C ARG A 175 1.32 -14.47 3.59
N ILE A 176 0.96 -14.45 2.32
CA ILE A 176 -0.43 -14.33 1.89
C ILE A 176 -0.72 -15.56 1.03
N SER A 177 -1.64 -16.38 1.50
CA SER A 177 -2.17 -17.52 0.76
C SER A 177 -3.58 -17.20 0.30
N GLY A 178 -3.84 -17.32 -0.99
CA GLY A 178 -5.18 -17.18 -1.57
C GLY A 178 -6.15 -18.31 -1.21
#